data_AF-A0A532V3Z2-F1
#
_entry.id   AF-A0A532V3Z2-F1
#
_cell.length_a   1.000
_cell.length_b   1.000
_cell.length_c   1.000
_cell.angle_alpha   90.00
_cell.angle_beta   90.00
_cell.angle_gamma   90.00
#
_symmetry.space_group_name_H-M   'P 1'
#
loop_
_entity.id
_entity.type
_entity.pdbx_description
1 polymer ?
#
loop_
_entity_poly.entity_id
_entity_poly.type
_entity_poly.pdbx_seq_one_letter_code
_entity_poly.pdbx_strand_id
1 'polypeptide(L)' 'MKKLQFESHEDLKKAISLLEQNEVEFTWDMYDTRHFIHLGHVNIDHVKLAMASFKIPYKIIDYS' A
#
# COMPACT_ATOMS: atom_id res chain seq x y z
N MET A 1 3.98 6.74 11.36
CA MET A 1 3.94 5.67 10.34
C MET A 1 2.76 5.92 9.43
N LYS A 2 2.75 5.40 8.19
CA LYS A 2 1.65 5.58 7.24
C LYS A 2 1.15 4.23 6.75
N LYS A 3 -0.08 4.18 6.26
CA LYS A 3 -0.65 2.99 5.62
C LYS A 3 -1.38 3.37 4.34
N LEU A 4 -1.42 2.44 3.40
CA LEU A 4 -2.26 2.51 2.22
C LEU A 4 -3.56 1.76 2.53
N GLN A 5 -4.70 2.32 2.15
CA GLN A 5 -6.00 1.66 2.21
C GLN A 5 -6.52 1.42 0.79
N PHE A 6 -7.05 0.21 0.57
CA PHE A 6 -7.65 -0.22 -0.68
C PHE A 6 -9.12 -0.59 -0.50
N GLU A 7 -9.91 -0.45 -1.56
CA GLU A 7 -11.36 -0.73 -1.56
C GLU A 7 -11.67 -2.23 -1.71
N SER A 8 -10.76 -2.99 -2.32
CA SER A 8 -10.94 -4.43 -2.54
C SER A 8 -9.66 -5.24 -2.28
N HIS A 9 -9.85 -6.55 -2.05
CA HIS A 9 -8.76 -7.52 -1.94
C HIS A 9 -7.93 -7.64 -3.22
N GLU A 10 -8.56 -7.48 -4.38
CA GLU A 10 -7.87 -7.56 -5.67
C GLU A 10 -6.90 -6.38 -5.83
N ASP A 11 -7.32 -5.19 -5.43
CA ASP A 11 -6.50 -3.99 -5.45
C ASP A 11 -5.32 -4.10 -4.48
N LEU A 12 -5.57 -4.61 -3.27
CA LEU A 12 -4.52 -4.92 -2.30
C LEU A 12 -3.47 -5.85 -2.90
N LYS A 13 -3.90 -6.96 -3.52
CA LYS A 13 -2.97 -7.93 -4.14
C LYS A 13 -2.12 -7.31 -5.24
N LYS A 14 -2.73 -6.51 -6.12
CA LYS A 14 -1.98 -5.84 -7.19
C LYS A 14 -0.97 -4.83 -6.63
N ALA A 15 -1.34 -4.12 -5.57
CA ALA A 15 -0.43 -3.20 -4.88
C ALA A 15 0.73 -3.94 -4.21
N ILE A 16 0.47 -5.06 -3.52
CA ILE A 16 1.50 -5.94 -2.94
C ILE A 16 2.51 -6.35 -4.00
N SER A 17 2.04 -6.89 -5.14
CA SER A 17 2.94 -7.33 -6.21
C SER A 17 3.79 -6.19 -6.79
N LEU A 18 3.24 -4.98 -6.90
CA LEU A 18 3.99 -3.80 -7.36
C LEU A 18 5.05 -3.37 -6.35
N LEU A 19 4.72 -3.34 -5.06
CA LEU A 19 5.65 -2.95 -4.01
C LEU A 19 6.78 -3.98 -3.86
N GLU A 20 6.48 -5.28 -3.97
CA GLU A 20 7.49 -6.34 -4.00
C GLU A 20 8.45 -6.19 -5.19
N GLN A 21 7.94 -5.90 -6.39
CA GLN A 21 8.76 -5.67 -7.59
C GLN A 21 9.69 -4.47 -7.49
N ASN A 22 9.33 -3.49 -6.64
CA ASN A 22 10.13 -2.28 -6.40
C ASN A 22 10.93 -2.39 -5.08
N GLU A 23 11.05 -3.59 -4.51
CA GLU A 23 11.80 -3.87 -3.27
C GLU A 23 11.41 -2.95 -2.10
N VAL A 24 10.12 -2.57 -2.06
CA VAL A 24 9.57 -1.76 -0.98
C VAL A 24 9.23 -2.67 0.19
N GLU A 25 9.76 -2.37 1.38
CA GLU A 25 9.42 -3.09 2.60
C GLU A 25 8.04 -2.69 3.12
N PHE A 26 7.17 -3.67 3.37
CA PHE A 26 5.85 -3.42 3.95
C PHE A 26 5.34 -4.64 4.72
N THR A 27 4.31 -4.42 5.53
CA THR A 27 3.42 -5.48 6.00
C THR A 27 2.01 -5.17 5.53
N TRP A 28 1.12 -6.16 5.53
CA TRP A 28 -0.27 -5.96 5.10
C TRP A 28 -1.21 -6.72 6.03
N ASP A 29 -2.42 -6.18 6.19
CA ASP A 29 -3.49 -6.81 6.94
C ASP A 29 -4.85 -6.61 6.23
N MET A 30 -5.80 -7.46 6.61
CA MET A 30 -7.19 -7.34 6.18
C MET A 30 -8.06 -7.41 7.42
N TYR A 31 -8.85 -6.38 7.66
CA TYR A 31 -9.75 -6.31 8.81
C TYR A 31 -11.17 -6.02 8.33
N ASP A 32 -12.04 -7.02 8.47
CA ASP A 32 -13.42 -6.99 7.97
C ASP A 32 -13.46 -6.68 6.45
N THR A 33 -13.96 -5.52 6.05
CA THR A 33 -14.04 -5.06 4.66
C THR A 33 -12.89 -4.16 4.23
N ARG A 34 -11.93 -3.91 5.13
CA ARG A 34 -10.83 -2.96 4.90
C ARG A 34 -9.53 -3.70 4.63
N HIS A 35 -8.82 -3.21 3.62
CA HIS A 35 -7.59 -3.80 3.13
C HIS A 35 -6.46 -2.79 3.29
N PHE A 36 -5.41 -3.11 4.04
CA PHE A 36 -4.32 -2.17 4.29
C PHE A 36 -2.94 -2.74 3.98
N ILE A 37 -2.06 -1.82 3.56
CA ILE A 37 -0.61 -2.02 3.55
C ILE A 37 -0.01 -1.04 4.55
N HIS A 38 0.73 -1.54 5.51
CA HIS A 38 1.45 -0.75 6.50
C HIS A 38 2.85 -0.43 5.98
N LEU A 39 3.13 0.86 5.86
CA LEU A 39 4.42 1.39 5.45
C LEU A 39 5.16 1.77 6.73
N GLY A 40 6.13 0.95 7.12
CA GLY A 40 6.89 1.11 8.35
C GLY A 40 7.74 2.38 8.36
N HIS A 41 9.04 2.22 8.14
CA HIS A 41 10.01 3.33 8.04
C HIS A 41 10.33 3.71 6.58
N VAL A 42 9.58 3.17 5.63
CA VAL A 42 9.81 3.40 4.20
C VAL A 42 9.57 4.87 3.82
N ASN A 43 10.43 5.37 2.94
CA ASN A 43 10.26 6.67 2.29
C ASN A 43 9.00 6.68 1.42
N ILE A 44 8.04 7.53 1.77
CA ILE A 44 6.75 7.64 1.07
C ILE A 44 6.89 8.07 -0.38
N ASP A 45 7.91 8.85 -0.71
CA ASP A 45 8.12 9.25 -2.11
C ASP A 45 8.58 8.06 -2.96
N HIS A 46 9.31 7.11 -2.37
CA HIS A 46 9.63 5.84 -3.04
C HIS A 46 8.38 5.00 -3.27
N VAL A 47 7.48 4.93 -2.28
CA VAL A 47 6.19 4.23 -2.41
C VAL A 47 5.33 4.87 -3.50
N LYS A 48 5.22 6.20 -3.51
CA LYS A 48 4.47 6.94 -4.54
C LYS A 48 5.04 6.69 -5.94
N LEU A 49 6.37 6.62 -6.06
CA LEU A 49 7.04 6.32 -7.32
C LEU A 49 6.72 4.89 -7.79
N ALA A 50 6.84 3.89 -6.92
CA ALA A 50 6.46 2.50 -7.22
C ALA A 50 4.98 2.38 -7.62
N MET A 51 4.13 3.17 -6.97
CA MET A 51 2.68 3.21 -7.23
C MET A 51 2.29 4.16 -8.38
N ALA A 52 3.24 4.83 -9.05
CA ALA A 52 2.93 5.84 -10.07
C ALA A 52 2.22 5.24 -11.29
N SER A 53 2.54 4.00 -11.66
CA SER A 53 1.84 3.25 -12.71
C SER A 53 0.57 2.54 -12.22
N PHE A 54 0.28 2.61 -10.91
CA PHE A 54 -0.88 1.98 -10.31
C PHE A 54 -2.13 2.81 -10.55
N LYS A 55 -2.95 2.38 -11.52
CA LYS A 55 -4.18 3.10 -11.92
C LYS A 55 -5.36 2.90 -10.96
N ILE A 56 -5.14 2.19 -9.87
CA ILE A 56 -6.18 1.79 -8.93
C ILE A 56 -6.20 2.77 -7.76
N PRO A 57 -7.38 3.25 -7.34
CA PRO A 57 -7.49 4.17 -6.21
C PRO A 57 -6.96 3.57 -4.91
N TYR A 58 -6.17 4.35 -4.17
CA TYR A 58 -5.75 4.03 -2.81
C TYR A 58 -5.67 5.31 -1.98
N LYS A 59 -5.76 5.17 -0.65
CA LYS A 59 -5.64 6.30 0.29
C LYS A 59 -4.40 6.14 1.16
N ILE A 60 -3.59 7.18 1.28
CA ILE A 60 -2.50 7.22 2.27
C ILE A 60 -3.07 7.80 3.57
N ILE A 61 -2.92 7.07 4.67
CA ILE A 61 -3.45 7.42 5.98
C ILE A 61 -2.29 7.42 6.98
N ASP A 62 -2.22 8.44 7.82
CA ASP A 62 -1.30 8.47 8.95
C ASP A 62 -1.83 7.60 10.11
N TYR A 63 -0.93 6.90 10.79
CA TYR A 63 -1.28 6.32 12.08
C TYR A 63 -1.46 7.45 13.09
N SER A 64 -2.68 7.57 13.60
CA SER A 64 -3.04 8.39 14.75
C SER A 64 -2.50 7.80 16.04
#